data_AF-A0A3R6EAC9-F1
#
_entry.id   AF-A0A3R6EAC9-F1
#
_cell.length_a   1.000
_cell.length_b   1.000
_cell.length_c   1.000
_cell.angle_alpha   90.00
_cell.angle_beta   90.00
_cell.angle_gamma   90.00
#
_symmetry.space_group_name_H-M   'P 1'
#
loop_
_entity.id
_entity.type
_entity.pdbx_description
1 polymer ?
#
loop_
_entity_poly.entity_id
_entity_poly.type
_entity_poly.pdbx_seq_one_letter_code
_entity_poly.pdbx_strand_id
1 'polypeptide(L)'
;MYAKLPKGAEWIEDLEILDAIRINPYSKFTDLKEYYSTVLNGIVTIGIKKDSEEHRNAISILQNSRLVVSNLLVDNYLLPDYIRVNIRNFDAVNELSLIHILGNNRMSVPMSEQQKSAIKSIIELYLKDTQLKNDVEKKFLLEWNNRPHLALLKDWIEKIPNSFSITSVGKVLAHANAQRCDDKLPPLK
;
A
#
# COMPACT_ATOMS: atom_id res chain seq x y z
N MET A 1 -18.25 3.63 10.95
CA MET A 1 -18.97 4.13 9.76
C MET A 1 -20.08 5.03 10.25
N TYR A 2 -20.17 6.28 9.79
CA TYR A 2 -21.18 7.25 10.24
C TYR A 2 -22.57 7.02 9.60
N ALA A 3 -22.61 6.33 8.45
CA ALA A 3 -23.84 5.94 7.76
C ALA A 3 -23.68 4.57 7.08
N LYS A 4 -24.79 3.96 6.67
CA LYS A 4 -24.79 2.76 5.83
C LYS A 4 -24.27 3.11 4.43
N LEU A 5 -23.47 2.22 3.83
CA LEU A 5 -23.01 2.40 2.45
C LEU A 5 -24.19 2.30 1.48
N PRO A 6 -24.27 3.18 0.46
CA PRO A 6 -25.36 3.16 -0.50
C PRO A 6 -25.29 1.88 -1.33
N LYS A 7 -26.44 1.43 -1.83
CA LYS A 7 -26.59 0.20 -2.61
C LYS A 7 -27.24 0.55 -3.96
N GLY A 8 -27.02 -0.31 -4.95
CA GLY A 8 -27.52 -0.07 -6.31
C GLY A 8 -26.74 1.02 -7.04
N ALA A 9 -27.22 1.40 -8.23
CA ALA A 9 -26.61 2.42 -9.08
C ALA A 9 -27.30 3.79 -8.95
N GLU A 10 -28.51 3.87 -8.39
CA GLU A 10 -29.31 5.10 -8.29
C GLU A 10 -28.54 6.26 -7.65
N TRP A 11 -27.83 6.01 -6.56
CA TRP A 11 -27.02 7.05 -5.90
C TRP A 11 -25.86 7.56 -6.77
N ILE A 12 -25.36 6.76 -7.71
CA ILE A 12 -24.30 7.16 -8.65
C ILE A 12 -24.91 8.05 -9.73
N GLU A 13 -26.08 7.67 -10.25
CA GLU A 13 -26.85 8.46 -11.22
C GLU A 13 -27.24 9.82 -10.63
N ASP A 14 -27.72 9.85 -9.38
CA ASP A 14 -28.01 11.08 -8.65
C ASP A 14 -26.79 12.00 -8.55
N LEU A 15 -25.61 11.43 -8.23
CA LEU A 15 -24.36 12.19 -8.17
C LEU A 15 -23.94 12.73 -9.55
N GLU A 16 -24.21 12.02 -10.64
CA GLU A 16 -23.92 12.50 -11.99
C GLU A 16 -24.89 13.61 -12.41
N ILE A 17 -26.19 13.46 -12.12
CA ILE A 17 -27.23 14.47 -12.36
C ILE A 17 -26.92 15.78 -11.61
N LEU A 18 -26.44 15.67 -10.36
CA LEU A 18 -26.03 16.81 -9.53
C LEU A 18 -24.68 17.39 -9.92
N ASP A 19 -24.12 16.97 -11.07
CA ASP A 19 -22.83 17.41 -11.56
C ASP A 19 -21.67 17.07 -10.60
N ALA A 20 -21.84 16.18 -9.62
CA ALA A 20 -20.82 15.86 -8.62
C ALA A 20 -19.76 14.89 -9.17
N ILE A 21 -20.17 13.98 -10.06
CA ILE A 21 -19.27 13.03 -10.72
C ILE A 21 -19.52 12.99 -12.24
N ARG A 22 -18.60 12.33 -12.95
CA ARG A 22 -18.77 11.90 -14.35
C ARG A 22 -18.54 10.40 -14.42
N ILE A 23 -19.55 9.65 -14.83
CA ILE A 23 -19.44 8.21 -15.00
C ILE A 23 -18.61 7.92 -16.24
N ASN A 24 -17.68 6.98 -16.12
CA ASN A 24 -16.90 6.48 -17.24
C ASN A 24 -17.47 5.11 -17.66
N PRO A 25 -18.34 5.05 -18.70
CA PRO A 25 -19.10 3.84 -19.02
C PRO A 25 -18.23 2.67 -19.49
N TYR A 26 -17.03 2.96 -20.00
CA TYR A 26 -16.11 1.96 -20.56
C TYR A 26 -14.99 1.54 -19.58
N SER A 27 -15.03 1.98 -18.33
CA SER A 27 -14.02 1.61 -17.33
C SER A 27 -14.62 1.24 -15.99
N LYS A 28 -13.91 0.37 -15.28
CA LYS A 28 -14.21 -0.06 -13.91
C LYS A 28 -13.09 0.37 -12.97
N PHE A 29 -13.37 0.39 -11.68
CA PHE A 29 -12.30 0.49 -10.70
C PHE A 29 -11.40 -0.75 -10.80
N THR A 30 -10.10 -0.55 -10.62
CA THR A 30 -9.14 -1.64 -10.49
C THR A 30 -9.57 -2.56 -9.36
N ASP A 31 -9.42 -3.86 -9.55
CA ASP A 31 -9.70 -4.85 -8.51
C ASP A 31 -8.87 -4.55 -7.26
N LEU A 32 -9.47 -4.72 -6.08
CA LEU A 32 -8.83 -4.34 -4.82
C LEU A 32 -7.53 -5.13 -4.60
N LYS A 33 -7.51 -6.42 -4.97
CA LYS A 33 -6.31 -7.26 -4.89
C LYS A 33 -5.22 -6.67 -5.77
N GLU A 34 -5.54 -6.35 -7.02
CA GLU A 34 -4.59 -5.84 -7.99
C GLU A 34 -4.03 -4.48 -7.55
N TYR A 35 -4.91 -3.57 -7.14
CA TYR A 35 -4.53 -2.24 -6.68
C TYR A 35 -3.59 -2.30 -5.48
N TYR A 36 -3.97 -3.00 -4.41
CA TYR A 36 -3.15 -3.05 -3.20
C TYR A 36 -1.90 -3.92 -3.36
N SER A 37 -1.94 -4.97 -4.18
CA SER A 37 -0.73 -5.75 -4.49
C SER A 37 0.31 -4.91 -5.24
N THR A 38 -0.15 -3.92 -6.02
CA THR A 38 0.72 -2.96 -6.70
C THR A 38 1.23 -1.88 -5.74
N VAL A 39 0.32 -1.20 -5.03
CA VAL A 39 0.67 -0.08 -4.14
C VAL A 39 1.50 -0.53 -2.92
N LEU A 40 1.31 -1.77 -2.48
CA LEU A 40 2.01 -2.38 -1.36
C LEU A 40 2.94 -3.52 -1.81
N ASN A 41 3.57 -3.40 -2.98
CA ASN A 41 4.46 -4.43 -3.55
C ASN A 41 5.70 -4.76 -2.67
N GLY A 42 5.98 -3.98 -1.63
CA GLY A 42 7.01 -4.27 -0.62
C GLY A 42 6.51 -5.17 0.51
N ILE A 43 5.19 -5.27 0.69
CA ILE A 43 4.51 -6.12 1.69
C ILE A 43 3.91 -7.36 1.02
N VAL A 44 3.15 -7.16 -0.07
CA VAL A 44 2.48 -8.22 -0.83
C VAL A 44 3.46 -8.82 -1.84
N THR A 45 4.48 -9.47 -1.31
CA THR A 45 5.60 -10.03 -2.08
C THR A 45 6.06 -11.35 -1.46
N ILE A 46 6.83 -12.14 -2.22
CA ILE A 46 7.38 -13.41 -1.75
C ILE A 46 8.57 -13.14 -0.83
N GLY A 47 9.52 -12.33 -1.31
CA GLY A 47 10.78 -12.10 -0.60
C GLY A 47 11.82 -13.18 -0.87
N ILE A 48 12.67 -13.44 0.13
CA ILE A 48 13.79 -14.37 0.08
C ILE A 48 13.52 -15.52 1.05
N LYS A 49 13.77 -16.76 0.62
CA LYS A 49 13.60 -17.94 1.47
C LYS A 49 14.64 -17.93 2.59
N LYS A 50 14.20 -18.19 3.84
CA LYS A 50 15.12 -18.31 4.99
C LYS A 50 16.16 -19.39 4.73
N ASP A 51 17.34 -19.16 5.27
CA ASP A 51 18.53 -20.03 5.16
C ASP A 51 19.01 -20.39 3.74
N SER A 52 18.49 -19.70 2.71
CA SER A 52 18.95 -19.90 1.33
C SER A 52 20.31 -19.22 1.05
N GLU A 53 20.88 -19.48 -0.12
CA GLU A 53 22.06 -18.76 -0.60
C GLU A 53 21.78 -17.27 -0.79
N GLU A 54 20.63 -16.94 -1.36
CA GLU A 54 20.15 -15.56 -1.54
C GLU A 54 19.97 -14.84 -0.20
N HIS A 55 19.51 -15.54 0.85
CA HIS A 55 19.41 -14.97 2.19
C HIS A 55 20.80 -14.59 2.74
N ARG A 56 21.78 -15.49 2.62
CA ARG A 56 23.17 -15.21 3.03
C ARG A 56 23.79 -14.08 2.21
N ASN A 57 23.49 -14.01 0.91
CA ASN A 57 23.91 -12.92 0.04
C ASN A 57 23.29 -11.58 0.50
N ALA A 58 21.98 -11.55 0.79
CA ALA A 58 21.30 -10.34 1.27
C ALA A 58 21.91 -9.80 2.57
N ILE A 59 22.23 -10.68 3.53
CA ILE A 59 22.94 -10.30 4.77
C ILE A 59 24.29 -9.67 4.44
N SER A 60 25.06 -10.27 3.52
CA SER A 60 26.39 -9.79 3.13
C SER A 60 26.32 -8.41 2.46
N ILE A 61 25.34 -8.18 1.58
CA ILE A 61 25.09 -6.88 0.93
C ILE A 61 24.84 -5.78 1.97
N LEU A 62 24.00 -6.06 2.99
CA LEU A 62 23.71 -5.10 4.05
C LEU A 62 24.95 -4.78 4.90
N GLN A 63 25.70 -5.81 5.31
CA GLN A 63 26.90 -5.66 6.12
C GLN A 63 27.98 -4.84 5.38
N ASN A 64 28.23 -5.15 4.11
CA ASN A 64 29.18 -4.41 3.26
C ASN A 64 28.77 -2.94 3.07
N SER A 65 27.47 -2.64 3.17
CA SER A 65 26.92 -1.28 3.06
C SER A 65 26.74 -0.59 4.41
N ARG A 66 27.25 -1.19 5.50
CA ARG A 66 27.14 -0.70 6.90
C ARG A 66 25.69 -0.51 7.35
N LEU A 67 24.78 -1.36 6.89
CA LEU A 67 23.37 -1.35 7.26
C LEU A 67 23.06 -2.46 8.26
N VAL A 68 22.22 -2.16 9.25
CA VAL A 68 21.84 -3.11 10.30
C VAL A 68 20.74 -4.04 9.80
N VAL A 69 21.03 -5.34 9.77
CA VAL A 69 20.15 -6.38 9.21
C VAL A 69 18.78 -6.43 9.89
N SER A 70 18.74 -6.41 11.23
CA SER A 70 17.51 -6.61 12.02
C SER A 70 16.41 -5.55 11.79
N ASN A 71 16.78 -4.37 11.27
CA ASN A 71 15.82 -3.30 11.00
C ASN A 71 15.30 -3.34 9.56
N LEU A 72 16.03 -4.00 8.66
CA LEU A 72 15.77 -3.99 7.23
C LEU A 72 15.19 -5.31 6.72
N LEU A 73 15.64 -6.46 7.23
CA LEU A 73 15.06 -7.76 6.89
C LEU A 73 14.10 -8.19 7.99
N VAL A 74 12.84 -8.41 7.61
CA VAL A 74 11.77 -8.83 8.50
C VAL A 74 11.09 -10.07 7.96
N ASP A 75 10.52 -10.86 8.88
CA ASP A 75 9.72 -12.02 8.50
C ASP A 75 8.54 -11.63 7.62
N ASN A 76 8.30 -12.45 6.60
CA ASN A 76 7.15 -12.28 5.74
C ASN A 76 5.90 -12.88 6.41
N TYR A 77 5.07 -12.01 6.98
CA TYR A 77 3.82 -12.41 7.62
C TYR A 77 2.86 -13.15 6.66
N LEU A 78 2.86 -12.78 5.38
CA LEU A 78 1.99 -13.41 4.39
C LEU A 78 2.53 -14.76 3.94
N LEU A 79 3.85 -14.99 4.03
CA LEU A 79 4.47 -16.24 3.59
C LEU A 79 5.53 -16.71 4.61
N PRO A 80 5.16 -17.61 5.54
CA PRO A 80 6.09 -18.21 6.49
C PRO A 80 7.30 -18.80 5.78
N ASP A 81 8.45 -18.82 6.47
CA ASP A 81 9.76 -19.24 5.95
C ASP A 81 10.40 -18.32 4.91
N TYR A 82 9.78 -17.17 4.63
CA TYR A 82 10.37 -16.12 3.81
C TYR A 82 10.59 -14.85 4.62
N ILE A 83 11.55 -14.05 4.18
CA ILE A 83 11.85 -12.71 4.71
C ILE A 83 11.74 -11.69 3.60
N ARG A 84 11.52 -10.43 3.96
CA ARG A 84 11.44 -9.31 3.04
C ARG A 84 12.12 -8.08 3.62
N VAL A 85 12.48 -7.16 2.74
CA VAL A 85 12.84 -5.80 3.10
C VAL A 85 11.64 -5.12 3.77
N ASN A 86 11.89 -4.41 4.87
CA ASN A 86 10.90 -3.74 5.68
C ASN A 86 10.48 -2.38 5.06
N ILE A 87 9.80 -2.44 3.93
CA ILE A 87 9.30 -1.29 3.17
C ILE A 87 7.86 -1.50 2.75
N ARG A 88 7.11 -0.41 2.57
CA ARG A 88 5.73 -0.47 2.08
C ARG A 88 5.67 -0.86 0.59
N ASN A 89 6.57 -0.31 -0.20
CA ASN A 89 6.72 -0.53 -1.64
C ASN A 89 8.16 -0.28 -2.06
N PHE A 90 8.52 -0.69 -3.28
CA PHE A 90 9.90 -0.58 -3.76
C PHE A 90 10.36 0.86 -3.98
N ASP A 91 9.46 1.79 -4.32
CA ASP A 91 9.80 3.21 -4.47
C ASP A 91 10.19 3.86 -3.14
N ALA A 92 9.66 3.37 -2.02
CA ALA A 92 9.96 3.86 -0.68
C ALA A 92 11.46 3.75 -0.32
N VAL A 93 12.23 2.91 -1.01
CA VAL A 93 13.69 2.84 -0.84
C VAL A 93 14.35 4.20 -1.08
N ASN A 94 13.82 5.01 -1.99
CA ASN A 94 14.38 6.33 -2.32
C ASN A 94 14.22 7.35 -1.18
N GLU A 95 13.24 7.11 -0.29
CA GLU A 95 12.84 7.99 0.81
C GLU A 95 13.44 7.53 2.16
N LEU A 96 14.19 6.42 2.19
CA LEU A 96 14.73 5.86 3.42
C LEU A 96 15.78 6.78 4.08
N SER A 97 15.72 6.81 5.40
CA SER A 97 16.64 7.56 6.27
C SER A 97 17.10 6.70 7.44
N LEU A 98 18.28 7.02 7.94
CA LEU A 98 18.86 6.46 9.16
C LEU A 98 18.56 7.39 10.33
N ILE A 99 18.16 6.81 11.45
CA ILE A 99 17.98 7.55 12.70
C ILE A 99 19.26 7.45 13.51
N HIS A 100 19.91 8.58 13.73
CA HIS A 100 21.06 8.72 14.62
C HIS A 100 20.59 9.22 15.99
N ILE A 101 20.98 8.52 17.05
CA ILE A 101 20.70 8.91 18.43
C ILE A 101 21.99 9.46 19.04
N LEU A 102 21.99 10.76 19.36
CA LEU A 102 23.11 11.47 19.98
C LEU A 102 22.62 12.03 21.32
N GLY A 103 22.81 11.28 22.40
CA GLY A 103 22.22 11.60 23.70
C GLY A 103 20.69 11.58 23.64
N ASN A 104 20.05 12.70 23.98
CA ASN A 104 18.59 12.86 23.92
C ASN A 104 18.06 13.28 22.55
N ASN A 105 18.95 13.63 21.59
CA ASN A 105 18.54 14.09 20.28
C ASN A 105 18.47 12.93 19.27
N ARG A 106 17.37 12.90 18.51
CA ARG A 106 17.18 12.00 17.37
C ARG A 106 17.28 12.79 16.08
N MET A 107 18.24 12.44 15.24
CA MET A 107 18.43 13.05 13.93
C MET A 107 18.10 12.04 12.84
N SER A 108 17.31 12.45 11.85
CA SER A 108 17.07 11.67 10.64
C SER A 108 18.01 12.14 9.54
N VAL A 109 18.79 11.22 8.98
CA VAL A 109 19.73 11.49 7.88
C VAL A 109 19.35 10.60 6.70
N PRO A 110 19.09 11.14 5.50
CA PRO A 110 18.80 10.33 4.32
C PRO A 110 19.90 9.30 4.06
N MET A 111 19.52 8.09 3.64
CA MET A 111 20.49 7.08 3.22
C MET A 111 21.28 7.55 2.00
N SER A 112 22.53 7.12 1.88
CA SER A 112 23.35 7.39 0.69
C SER A 112 22.85 6.59 -0.52
N GLU A 113 23.20 7.02 -1.73
CA GLU A 113 22.84 6.28 -2.95
C GLU A 113 23.42 4.87 -2.97
N GLN A 114 24.60 4.66 -2.38
CA GLN A 114 25.18 3.33 -2.21
C GLN A 114 24.31 2.44 -1.30
N GLN A 115 23.81 2.96 -0.19
CA GLN A 115 22.94 2.23 0.73
C GLN A 115 21.59 1.90 0.08
N LYS A 116 21.00 2.86 -0.65
CA LYS A 116 19.75 2.64 -1.41
C LYS A 116 19.95 1.59 -2.50
N SER A 117 21.05 1.65 -3.22
CA SER A 117 21.41 0.67 -4.26
C SER A 117 21.54 -0.73 -3.66
N ALA A 118 22.21 -0.86 -2.51
CA ALA A 118 22.33 -2.14 -1.80
C ALA A 118 20.96 -2.75 -1.45
N ILE A 119 20.01 -1.93 -0.97
CA ILE A 119 18.64 -2.39 -0.69
C ILE A 119 17.92 -2.81 -1.98
N LYS A 120 18.09 -2.05 -3.09
CA LYS A 120 17.51 -2.41 -4.39
C LYS A 120 18.06 -3.75 -4.89
N SER A 121 19.37 -3.99 -4.78
CA SER A 121 19.96 -5.28 -5.15
C SER A 121 19.44 -6.46 -4.32
N ILE A 122 19.05 -6.23 -3.05
CA ILE A 122 18.40 -7.28 -2.25
C ILE A 122 17.00 -7.59 -2.77
N ILE A 123 16.25 -6.59 -3.22
CA ILE A 123 14.92 -6.79 -3.82
C ILE A 123 15.05 -7.61 -5.10
N GLU A 124 16.13 -7.45 -5.86
CA GLU A 124 16.41 -8.26 -7.07
C GLU A 124 16.64 -9.75 -6.76
N LEU A 125 17.05 -10.09 -5.53
CA LEU A 125 17.22 -11.48 -5.05
C LEU A 125 15.89 -12.17 -4.71
N TYR A 126 14.76 -11.46 -4.76
CA TYR A 126 13.47 -12.05 -4.43
C TYR A 126 13.11 -13.16 -5.41
N LEU A 127 12.49 -14.22 -4.87
CA LEU A 127 12.04 -15.35 -5.67
C LEU A 127 10.97 -14.92 -6.67
N LYS A 128 11.14 -15.30 -7.93
CA LYS A 128 10.20 -15.03 -9.03
C LYS A 128 9.37 -16.27 -9.34
N ASP A 129 8.34 -16.50 -8.53
CA ASP A 129 7.40 -17.62 -8.69
C ASP A 129 5.97 -17.09 -8.80
N THR A 130 5.35 -17.27 -9.98
CA THR A 130 4.00 -16.76 -10.27
C THR A 130 2.93 -17.39 -9.39
N GLN A 131 3.06 -18.69 -9.09
CA GLN A 131 2.07 -19.40 -8.29
C GLN A 131 2.14 -18.94 -6.83
N LEU A 132 3.34 -18.88 -6.28
CA LEU A 132 3.58 -18.42 -4.91
C LEU A 132 3.19 -16.94 -4.73
N LYS A 133 3.42 -16.12 -5.77
CA LYS A 133 2.97 -14.72 -5.77
C LYS A 133 1.45 -14.63 -5.67
N ASN A 134 0.73 -15.40 -6.47
CA ASN A 134 -0.73 -15.47 -6.39
C ASN A 134 -1.22 -15.92 -5.01
N ASP A 135 -0.51 -16.85 -4.36
CA ASP A 135 -0.88 -17.34 -3.04
C ASP A 135 -0.63 -16.30 -1.94
N VAL A 136 0.44 -15.51 -2.04
CA VAL A 136 0.68 -14.34 -1.18
C VAL A 136 -0.45 -13.31 -1.32
N GLU A 137 -0.87 -12.99 -2.55
CA GLU A 137 -1.95 -12.04 -2.80
C GLU A 137 -3.29 -12.50 -2.25
N LYS A 138 -3.61 -13.80 -2.40
CA LYS A 138 -4.81 -14.40 -1.79
C LYS A 138 -4.77 -14.31 -0.27
N LYS A 139 -3.60 -14.57 0.34
CA LYS A 139 -3.45 -14.48 1.80
C LYS A 139 -3.56 -13.04 2.30
N PHE A 140 -3.06 -12.07 1.54
CA PHE A 140 -3.31 -10.66 1.83
C PHE A 140 -4.81 -10.33 1.85
N LEU A 141 -5.57 -10.78 0.85
CA LEU A 141 -7.03 -10.60 0.83
C LEU A 141 -7.73 -11.29 1.99
N LEU A 142 -7.26 -12.46 2.42
CA LEU A 142 -7.81 -13.14 3.59
C LEU A 142 -7.67 -12.29 4.85
N GLU A 143 -6.47 -11.74 5.08
CA GLU A 143 -6.20 -10.82 6.19
C GLU A 143 -7.03 -9.53 6.12
N TRP A 144 -7.27 -9.02 4.90
CA TRP A 144 -8.17 -7.90 4.66
C TRP A 144 -9.60 -8.24 5.07
N ASN A 145 -10.11 -9.39 4.65
CA ASN A 145 -11.48 -9.84 4.92
C ASN A 145 -11.72 -10.19 6.39
N ASN A 146 -10.68 -10.54 7.15
CA ASN A 146 -10.77 -10.75 8.59
C ASN A 146 -11.11 -9.46 9.37
N ARG A 147 -11.03 -8.29 8.73
CA ARG A 147 -11.37 -6.99 9.33
C ARG A 147 -12.76 -6.56 8.83
N PRO A 148 -13.82 -6.59 9.66
CA PRO A 148 -15.20 -6.46 9.21
C PRO A 148 -15.49 -5.18 8.39
N HIS A 149 -14.92 -4.05 8.79
CA HIS A 149 -15.11 -2.79 8.07
C HIS A 149 -14.36 -2.72 6.74
N LEU A 150 -13.21 -3.40 6.63
CA LEU A 150 -12.47 -3.48 5.38
C LEU A 150 -13.12 -4.47 4.42
N ALA A 151 -13.62 -5.60 4.93
CA ALA A 151 -14.43 -6.55 4.15
C ALA A 151 -15.67 -5.86 3.57
N LEU A 152 -16.40 -5.11 4.41
CA LEU A 152 -17.55 -4.32 3.97
C LEU A 152 -17.19 -3.30 2.88
N LEU A 153 -16.03 -2.62 3.01
CA LEU A 153 -15.56 -1.66 2.02
C LEU A 153 -15.21 -2.34 0.69
N LYS A 154 -14.51 -3.48 0.73
CA LYS A 154 -14.17 -4.27 -0.45
C LYS A 154 -15.43 -4.68 -1.20
N ASP A 155 -16.36 -5.31 -0.48
CA ASP A 155 -17.63 -5.78 -1.05
C ASP A 155 -18.46 -4.66 -1.66
N TRP A 156 -18.34 -3.44 -1.12
CA TRP A 156 -19.01 -2.28 -1.65
C TRP A 156 -18.34 -1.73 -2.91
N ILE A 157 -17.02 -1.55 -2.91
CA ILE A 157 -16.26 -1.06 -4.07
C ILE A 157 -16.43 -2.01 -5.26
N GLU A 158 -16.35 -3.32 -5.04
CA GLU A 158 -16.48 -4.34 -6.09
C GLU A 158 -17.89 -4.40 -6.72
N LYS A 159 -18.90 -3.84 -6.05
CA LYS A 159 -20.27 -3.73 -6.58
C LYS A 159 -20.51 -2.45 -7.38
N ILE A 160 -19.55 -1.54 -7.44
CA ILE A 160 -19.68 -0.32 -8.24
C ILE A 160 -19.50 -0.69 -9.73
N PRO A 161 -20.51 -0.50 -10.58
CA PRO A 161 -20.52 -1.05 -11.94
C PRO A 161 -19.51 -0.37 -12.87
N ASN A 162 -19.36 0.94 -12.72
CA ASN A 162 -18.51 1.79 -13.56
C ASN A 162 -17.66 2.70 -12.67
N SER A 163 -16.42 2.94 -13.10
CA SER A 163 -15.61 4.00 -12.48
C SER A 163 -16.19 5.37 -12.81
N PHE A 164 -15.82 6.37 -12.02
CA PHE A 164 -16.21 7.75 -12.24
C PHE A 164 -15.08 8.69 -11.84
N SER A 165 -15.11 9.92 -12.36
CA SER A 165 -14.24 11.01 -11.92
C SER A 165 -15.04 12.04 -11.13
N ILE A 166 -14.39 12.69 -10.16
CA ILE A 166 -15.01 13.72 -9.33
C ILE A 166 -14.86 15.08 -10.03
N THR A 167 -15.97 15.79 -10.22
CA THR A 167 -15.98 17.14 -10.82
C THR A 167 -15.53 18.21 -9.81
N SER A 168 -15.44 19.46 -10.26
CA SER A 168 -15.23 20.60 -9.34
C SER A 168 -16.38 20.73 -8.34
N VAL A 169 -17.63 20.56 -8.77
CA VAL A 169 -18.82 20.58 -7.88
C VAL A 169 -18.73 19.47 -6.85
N GLY A 170 -18.39 18.24 -7.28
CA GLY A 170 -18.24 17.10 -6.39
C GLY A 170 -17.15 17.29 -5.34
N LYS A 171 -16.02 17.92 -5.70
CA LYS A 171 -14.95 18.26 -4.75
C LYS A 171 -15.44 19.21 -3.67
N VAL A 172 -16.17 20.26 -4.04
CA VAL A 172 -16.75 21.23 -3.09
C VAL A 172 -17.76 20.55 -2.18
N LEU A 173 -18.66 19.71 -2.73
CA LEU A 173 -19.65 18.96 -1.95
C LEU A 173 -19.00 17.98 -0.96
N ALA A 174 -18.01 17.21 -1.42
CA ALA A 174 -17.26 16.27 -0.58
C ALA A 174 -16.53 17.00 0.56
N HIS A 175 -15.93 18.16 0.26
CA HIS A 175 -15.24 18.97 1.25
C HIS A 175 -16.21 19.60 2.27
N ALA A 176 -17.32 20.17 1.82
CA ALA A 176 -18.35 20.72 2.71
C ALA A 176 -18.92 19.63 3.65
N ASN A 177 -19.16 18.43 3.12
CA ASN A 177 -19.59 17.30 3.95
C ASN A 177 -18.49 16.83 4.92
N ALA A 178 -17.21 16.90 4.53
CA ALA A 178 -16.09 16.59 5.43
C ALA A 178 -16.02 17.61 6.58
N GLN A 179 -16.13 18.91 6.30
CA GLN A 179 -16.17 19.98 7.31
C GLN A 179 -17.38 19.87 8.23
N ARG A 180 -18.54 19.42 7.71
CA ARG A 180 -19.70 19.10 8.54
C ARG A 180 -19.42 17.97 9.54
N CYS A 181 -18.56 17.01 9.18
CA CYS A 181 -18.17 15.90 10.05
C CYS A 181 -17.04 16.29 11.02
N ASP A 182 -16.11 17.15 10.59
CA ASP A 182 -14.98 17.66 11.37
C ASP A 182 -14.73 19.14 11.01
N ASP A 183 -15.17 20.04 11.90
CA ASP A 183 -15.13 21.49 11.70
C ASP A 183 -13.72 22.08 11.77
N LYS A 184 -12.72 21.28 12.14
CA LYS A 184 -11.30 21.69 12.18
C LYS A 184 -10.62 21.58 10.83
N LEU A 185 -11.26 20.96 9.84
CA LEU A 185 -10.69 20.84 8.50
C LEU A 185 -10.58 22.23 7.84
N PRO A 186 -9.40 22.59 7.29
CA PRO A 186 -9.20 23.88 6.65
C PRO A 186 -10.11 24.01 5.42
N PRO A 187 -10.49 25.25 5.02
CA PRO A 187 -11.30 25.45 3.82
C PRO A 187 -10.60 24.95 2.56
N LEU A 188 -11.39 24.58 1.56
CA LEU A 188 -10.91 24.15 0.25
C LEU A 188 -10.11 25.30 -0.38
N LYS A 189 -8.90 24.99 -0.86
CA LYS A 189 -8.06 25.93 -1.61
C LYS A 189 -8.47 26.01 -3.08
#